data_AF-A0A3D5JJ42-F1
#
_entry.id   AF-A0A3D5JJ42-F1
#
_cell.length_a   1.000
_cell.length_b   1.000
_cell.length_c   1.000
_cell.angle_alpha   90.00
_cell.angle_beta   90.00
_cell.angle_gamma   90.00
#
_symmetry.space_group_name_H-M   'P 1'
#
loop_
_entity.id
_entity.type
_entity.pdbx_description
1 polymer ?
#
loop_
_entity_poly.entity_id
_entity_poly.type
_entity_poly.pdbx_seq_one_letter_code
_entity_poly.pdbx_strand_id
1 'polypeptide(L)'
;MLSTIMPSATTRLSLALKRVFTGVMPVAALLVAACSAPEMVLKGTRIGVLPEVTVETADPAALAEGAGLPEIVNINAAPMPGLNAGHAGGNPKFQAPMSRSWSANIGGGGTELTDLAPPVVGDGRVYTVAPNGIVSAFDVKNGGSIWSVEIEAITDDPLP
;
A
#
# COMPACT_ATOMS: atom_id res chain seq x y z
N MET A 1 43.37 44.76 -61.54
CA MET A 1 43.77 43.87 -60.42
C MET A 1 42.76 42.74 -60.35
N LEU A 2 43.22 41.54 -60.69
CA LEU A 2 42.48 40.27 -60.54
C LEU A 2 42.34 39.95 -59.05
N SER A 3 41.15 39.57 -58.58
CA SER A 3 41.05 38.54 -57.54
C SER A 3 39.67 37.91 -57.52
N THR A 4 39.67 36.60 -57.78
CA THR A 4 38.56 35.66 -57.78
C THR A 4 38.34 35.14 -56.36
N ILE A 5 37.11 35.08 -55.86
CA ILE A 5 36.77 34.33 -54.63
C ILE A 5 35.62 33.35 -54.92
N MET A 6 35.89 32.09 -54.64
CA MET A 6 35.07 30.88 -54.85
C MET A 6 33.75 30.86 -54.06
N PRO A 7 32.73 30.11 -54.52
CA PRO A 7 31.57 29.73 -53.71
C PRO A 7 31.87 28.54 -52.79
N SER A 8 31.42 28.64 -51.54
CA SER A 8 31.43 27.57 -50.53
C SER A 8 30.40 26.48 -50.87
N ALA A 9 30.87 25.25 -51.07
CA ALA A 9 30.03 24.08 -51.32
C ALA A 9 29.40 23.59 -50.01
N THR A 10 28.08 23.73 -49.90
CA THR A 10 27.27 23.15 -48.83
C THR A 10 27.16 21.63 -49.07
N THR A 11 27.85 20.82 -48.27
CA THR A 11 27.80 19.36 -48.34
C THR A 11 26.40 18.86 -47.95
N ARG A 12 25.61 18.43 -48.95
CA ARG A 12 24.36 17.70 -48.73
C ARG A 12 24.68 16.29 -48.25
N LEU A 13 24.64 16.07 -46.94
CA LEU A 13 24.74 14.75 -46.33
C LEU A 13 23.45 13.97 -46.65
N SER A 14 23.58 12.87 -47.39
CA SER A 14 22.46 12.04 -47.84
C SER A 14 21.73 11.38 -46.66
N LEU A 15 20.38 11.45 -46.67
CA LEU A 15 19.50 10.91 -45.63
C LEU A 15 19.68 9.41 -45.35
N ALA A 16 20.28 8.67 -46.28
CA ALA A 16 20.55 7.24 -46.14
C ALA A 16 21.58 6.94 -45.01
N LEU A 17 22.57 7.83 -44.81
CA LEU A 17 23.61 7.61 -43.80
C LEU A 17 23.09 7.84 -42.37
N LYS A 18 22.07 8.70 -42.20
CA LYS A 18 21.42 8.95 -40.90
C LYS A 18 20.54 7.79 -40.43
N ARG A 19 20.00 6.95 -41.32
CA ARG A 19 19.12 5.82 -40.95
C ARG A 19 19.88 4.57 -40.52
N VAL A 20 21.12 4.39 -41.00
CA VAL A 20 21.97 3.26 -40.62
C VAL A 20 22.53 3.45 -39.20
N PHE A 21 22.87 4.69 -38.81
CA PHE A 21 23.41 5.00 -37.48
C PHE A 21 22.39 4.93 -36.34
N THR A 22 21.10 5.19 -36.59
CA THR A 22 20.05 5.15 -35.55
C THR A 22 19.45 3.77 -35.31
N GLY A 23 19.63 2.81 -36.22
CA GLY A 23 19.10 1.45 -36.08
C GLY A 23 20.09 0.43 -35.51
N VAL A 24 21.37 0.50 -35.91
CA VAL A 24 22.36 -0.56 -35.60
C VAL A 24 23.02 -0.35 -34.24
N MET A 25 23.21 0.91 -33.81
CA MET A 25 23.89 1.25 -32.56
C MET A 25 23.15 0.82 -31.27
N PRO A 26 21.80 0.99 -31.14
CA PRO A 26 21.11 0.53 -29.94
C PRO A 26 21.03 -1.00 -29.87
N VAL A 27 20.93 -1.70 -31.00
CA VAL A 27 20.92 -3.18 -31.06
C VAL A 27 22.27 -3.76 -30.63
N ALA A 28 23.38 -3.15 -31.06
CA ALA A 28 24.72 -3.54 -30.61
C ALA A 28 24.92 -3.28 -29.10
N ALA A 29 24.40 -2.19 -28.55
CA ALA A 29 24.47 -1.91 -27.11
C ALA A 29 23.65 -2.91 -26.27
N LEU A 30 22.48 -3.35 -26.77
CA LEU A 30 21.66 -4.41 -26.17
C LEU A 30 22.34 -5.79 -26.22
N LEU A 31 23.12 -6.08 -27.26
CA LEU A 31 23.87 -7.34 -27.38
C LEU A 31 25.08 -7.40 -26.43
N VAL A 32 25.70 -6.26 -26.11
CA VAL A 32 26.87 -6.21 -25.19
C VAL A 32 26.43 -6.24 -23.72
N ALA A 33 25.22 -5.77 -23.39
CA ALA A 33 24.69 -5.80 -22.02
C ALA A 33 24.25 -7.21 -21.53
N ALA A 34 24.20 -8.20 -22.42
CA ALA A 34 23.75 -9.56 -22.10
C ALA A 34 24.89 -10.50 -21.62
N CYS A 35 26.15 -10.05 -21.62
CA CYS A 35 27.28 -10.84 -21.13
C CYS A 35 27.57 -10.50 -19.65
N SER A 36 26.76 -11.02 -18.73
CA SER A 36 27.18 -11.15 -17.33
C SER A 36 28.03 -12.42 -17.17
N ALA A 37 29.03 -12.39 -16.29
CA ALA A 37 29.80 -13.59 -15.97
C ALA A 37 28.84 -14.70 -15.48
N PRO A 38 29.04 -15.97 -15.90
CA PRO A 38 28.17 -17.06 -15.47
C PRO A 38 28.22 -17.19 -13.96
N GLU A 39 27.05 -17.16 -13.32
CA GLU A 39 26.95 -17.32 -11.88
C GLU A 39 27.47 -18.69 -11.47
N MET A 40 28.22 -18.75 -10.37
CA MET A 40 28.81 -19.99 -9.90
C MET A 40 27.71 -20.95 -9.43
N VAL A 41 27.34 -21.91 -10.28
CA VAL A 41 26.39 -22.96 -9.91
C VAL A 41 27.06 -23.89 -8.91
N LEU A 42 26.64 -23.78 -7.64
CA LEU A 42 27.08 -24.68 -6.58
C LEU A 42 26.82 -26.14 -7.00
N LYS A 43 27.87 -26.96 -6.93
CA LYS A 43 27.78 -28.39 -7.23
C LYS A 43 27.02 -29.09 -6.11
N GLY A 44 26.10 -29.96 -6.49
CA GLY A 44 25.34 -30.78 -5.56
C GLY A 44 23.87 -30.92 -5.97
N THR A 45 23.21 -31.92 -5.42
CA THR A 45 21.78 -32.14 -5.61
C THR A 45 21.01 -31.05 -4.86
N ARG A 46 20.18 -30.28 -5.56
CA ARG A 46 19.28 -29.33 -4.93
C ARG A 46 18.18 -30.11 -4.21
N ILE A 47 18.05 -29.93 -2.89
CA ILE A 47 16.94 -30.45 -2.10
C ILE A 47 16.02 -29.29 -1.72
N GLY A 48 14.71 -29.48 -1.86
CA GLY A 48 13.71 -28.53 -1.36
C GLY A 48 13.78 -28.50 0.16
N VAL A 49 13.95 -27.32 0.75
CA VAL A 49 13.96 -27.15 2.22
C VAL A 49 12.53 -27.02 2.76
N LEU A 50 11.61 -26.59 1.89
CA LEU A 50 10.18 -26.58 2.20
C LEU A 50 9.60 -27.95 1.86
N PRO A 51 8.80 -28.55 2.78
CA PRO A 51 8.01 -29.71 2.42
C PRO A 51 7.11 -29.34 1.23
N GLU A 52 6.89 -30.31 0.35
CA GLU A 52 5.91 -30.17 -0.72
C GLU A 52 4.56 -29.78 -0.10
N VAL A 53 4.02 -28.64 -0.51
CA VAL A 53 2.72 -28.17 -0.01
C VAL A 53 1.66 -29.09 -0.57
N THR A 54 1.25 -30.07 0.24
CA THR A 54 0.11 -30.91 -0.06
C THR A 54 -1.13 -30.03 0.01
N VAL A 55 -1.84 -29.87 -1.11
CA VAL A 55 -3.12 -29.14 -1.13
C VAL A 55 -4.15 -30.05 -0.50
N GLU A 56 -4.30 -29.94 0.81
CA GLU A 56 -5.33 -30.65 1.58
C GLU A 56 -6.71 -30.16 1.14
N THR A 57 -7.56 -31.08 0.70
CA THR A 57 -8.96 -30.78 0.40
C THR A 57 -9.78 -30.91 1.69
N ALA A 58 -10.63 -29.93 1.97
CA ALA A 58 -11.51 -29.98 3.13
C ALA A 58 -12.37 -31.27 3.12
N ASP A 59 -12.47 -31.92 4.28
CA ASP A 59 -13.36 -33.06 4.46
C ASP A 59 -14.82 -32.66 4.13
N PRO A 60 -15.55 -33.42 3.30
CA PRO A 60 -16.91 -33.04 2.89
C PRO A 60 -17.90 -32.91 4.06
N ALA A 61 -17.74 -33.68 5.13
CA ALA A 61 -18.62 -33.59 6.29
C ALA A 61 -18.32 -32.32 7.11
N ALA A 62 -17.04 -31.99 7.31
CA ALA A 62 -16.64 -30.72 7.94
C ALA A 62 -17.08 -29.50 7.11
N LEU A 63 -16.98 -29.56 5.79
CA LEU A 63 -17.44 -28.49 4.91
C LEU A 63 -18.96 -28.29 5.00
N ALA A 64 -19.73 -29.38 5.13
CA ALA A 64 -21.19 -29.35 5.23
C ALA A 64 -21.70 -28.74 6.56
N GLU A 65 -20.90 -28.79 7.63
CA GLU A 65 -21.20 -28.10 8.90
C GLU A 65 -21.25 -26.58 8.73
N GLY A 66 -20.49 -26.05 7.76
CA GLY A 66 -20.35 -24.62 7.53
C GLY A 66 -19.54 -23.94 8.62
N ALA A 67 -19.52 -22.60 8.60
CA ALA A 67 -18.65 -21.83 9.49
C ALA A 67 -19.19 -21.70 10.94
N GLY A 68 -20.36 -22.28 11.26
CA GLY A 68 -20.96 -22.19 12.60
C GLY A 68 -21.19 -20.76 13.10
N LEU A 69 -21.31 -19.78 12.19
CA LEU A 69 -21.40 -18.37 12.57
C LEU A 69 -22.73 -18.07 13.27
N PRO A 70 -22.73 -17.21 14.31
CA PRO A 70 -23.95 -16.77 14.96
C PRO A 70 -24.81 -15.91 14.01
N GLU A 71 -26.02 -15.55 14.47
CA GLU A 71 -26.91 -14.66 13.73
C GLU A 71 -26.20 -13.37 13.31
N ILE A 72 -26.53 -12.88 12.11
CA ILE A 72 -26.02 -11.62 11.59
C ILE A 72 -26.62 -10.46 12.38
N VAL A 73 -25.77 -9.59 12.95
CA VAL A 73 -26.21 -8.47 13.80
C VAL A 73 -25.72 -7.12 13.29
N ASN A 74 -26.48 -6.05 13.57
CA ASN A 74 -26.02 -4.68 13.35
C ASN A 74 -25.14 -4.23 14.53
N ILE A 75 -24.00 -3.62 14.22
CA ILE A 75 -23.05 -3.11 15.22
C ILE A 75 -23.15 -1.60 15.25
N ASN A 76 -23.67 -1.05 16.35
CA ASN A 76 -23.88 0.40 16.52
C ASN A 76 -22.86 1.04 17.46
N ALA A 77 -21.99 0.24 18.09
CA ALA A 77 -20.95 0.69 19.00
C ALA A 77 -19.70 -0.18 18.84
N ALA A 78 -18.55 0.44 19.02
CA ALA A 78 -17.25 -0.20 19.01
C ALA A 78 -16.45 0.37 20.20
N PRO A 79 -16.77 -0.04 21.45
CA PRO A 79 -16.19 0.54 22.64
C PRO A 79 -14.71 0.16 22.85
N MET A 80 -14.25 -0.90 22.18
CA MET A 80 -12.89 -1.45 22.32
C MET A 80 -12.51 -2.28 21.08
N PRO A 81 -11.21 -2.57 20.86
CA PRO A 81 -10.77 -3.49 19.81
C PRO A 81 -11.45 -4.85 19.93
N GLY A 82 -11.99 -5.36 18.83
CA GLY A 82 -12.74 -6.63 18.82
C GLY A 82 -14.15 -6.56 19.44
N LEU A 83 -14.65 -5.34 19.71
CA LEU A 83 -16.06 -5.00 20.04
C LEU A 83 -16.60 -5.51 21.39
N ASN A 84 -15.98 -6.50 22.01
CA ASN A 84 -16.33 -7.00 23.34
C ASN A 84 -15.10 -7.54 24.09
N ALA A 85 -15.28 -7.92 25.36
CA ALA A 85 -14.22 -8.41 26.23
C ALA A 85 -13.50 -9.67 25.74
N GLY A 86 -14.13 -10.46 24.85
CA GLY A 86 -13.51 -11.64 24.24
C GLY A 86 -12.77 -11.33 22.94
N HIS A 87 -12.71 -10.06 22.53
CA HIS A 87 -12.19 -9.62 21.23
C HIS A 87 -12.84 -10.34 20.03
N ALA A 88 -14.07 -10.83 20.19
CA ALA A 88 -14.78 -11.64 19.22
C ALA A 88 -16.02 -10.89 18.74
N GLY A 89 -15.84 -9.98 17.78
CA GLY A 89 -16.85 -9.03 17.31
C GLY A 89 -18.08 -9.61 16.62
N GLY A 90 -18.25 -10.94 16.63
CA GLY A 90 -19.43 -11.63 16.14
C GLY A 90 -19.54 -11.70 14.62
N ASN A 91 -20.77 -11.78 14.12
CA ASN A 91 -21.11 -11.86 12.70
C ASN A 91 -21.78 -10.53 12.24
N PRO A 92 -21.01 -9.48 11.93
CA PRO A 92 -21.57 -8.19 11.56
C PRO A 92 -22.33 -8.23 10.23
N LYS A 93 -23.45 -7.51 10.17
CA LYS A 93 -24.18 -7.31 8.92
C LYS A 93 -23.33 -6.51 7.93
N PHE A 94 -23.12 -7.09 6.75
CA PHE A 94 -22.46 -6.44 5.64
C PHE A 94 -23.41 -6.35 4.44
N GLN A 95 -23.44 -5.20 3.78
CA GLN A 95 -24.22 -4.98 2.56
C GLN A 95 -23.39 -4.20 1.55
N ALA A 96 -23.09 -4.85 0.42
CA ALA A 96 -22.40 -4.23 -0.71
C ALA A 96 -23.39 -3.63 -1.73
N PRO A 97 -22.99 -2.63 -2.55
CA PRO A 97 -21.68 -1.95 -2.52
C PRO A 97 -21.60 -0.94 -1.37
N MET A 98 -20.41 -0.75 -0.80
CA MET A 98 -20.15 0.33 0.16
C MET A 98 -19.56 1.55 -0.53
N SER A 99 -19.96 2.73 -0.09
CA SER A 99 -19.32 4.01 -0.43
C SER A 99 -18.94 4.74 0.85
N ARG A 100 -17.95 5.65 0.76
CA ARG A 100 -17.52 6.45 1.90
C ARG A 100 -18.62 7.41 2.33
N SER A 101 -19.14 7.27 3.56
CA SER A 101 -20.16 8.18 4.10
C SER A 101 -19.59 9.55 4.45
N TRP A 102 -18.43 9.59 5.12
CA TRP A 102 -17.71 10.80 5.48
C TRP A 102 -16.23 10.48 5.76
N SER A 103 -15.42 11.53 5.89
CA SER A 103 -14.02 11.46 6.34
C SER A 103 -13.69 12.67 7.19
N ALA A 104 -12.89 12.48 8.23
CA ALA A 104 -12.41 13.55 9.09
C ALA A 104 -10.89 13.41 9.30
N ASN A 105 -10.22 14.54 9.56
CA ASN A 105 -8.84 14.57 9.99
C ASN A 105 -8.80 14.59 11.52
N ILE A 106 -8.05 13.67 12.12
CA ILE A 106 -7.95 13.51 13.59
C ILE A 106 -6.74 14.24 14.19
N GLY A 107 -5.90 14.85 13.35
CA GLY A 107 -4.59 15.39 13.74
C GLY A 107 -3.52 14.29 13.78
N GLY A 108 -2.25 14.70 13.69
CA GLY A 108 -1.13 13.76 13.70
C GLY A 108 -1.14 12.73 12.55
N GLY A 109 -0.07 11.98 12.41
CA GLY A 109 0.03 10.89 11.44
C GLY A 109 0.79 9.73 12.05
N GLY A 110 0.43 8.51 11.65
CA GLY A 110 1.25 7.35 11.97
C GLY A 110 2.61 7.43 11.28
N THR A 111 3.61 6.76 11.84
CA THR A 111 4.94 6.59 11.27
C THR A 111 5.30 5.11 11.23
N GLU A 112 6.47 4.73 10.70
CA GLU A 112 6.96 3.34 10.83
C GLU A 112 7.11 2.88 12.28
N LEU A 113 7.23 3.82 13.23
CA LEU A 113 7.40 3.57 14.65
C LEU A 113 6.14 3.87 15.47
N THR A 114 5.08 4.39 14.83
CA THR A 114 3.90 4.90 15.55
C THR A 114 2.63 4.49 14.83
N ASP A 115 1.92 3.53 15.40
CA ASP A 115 0.60 3.13 14.92
C ASP A 115 -0.48 4.08 15.42
N LEU A 116 -1.55 4.20 14.61
CA LEU A 116 -2.76 4.91 15.02
C LEU A 116 -3.62 4.02 15.89
N ALA A 117 -4.10 4.55 17.01
CA ALA A 117 -5.07 3.86 17.84
C ALA A 117 -6.39 3.64 17.08
N PRO A 118 -7.02 2.46 17.18
CA PRO A 118 -8.35 2.25 16.64
C PRO A 118 -9.37 3.23 17.25
N PRO A 119 -10.30 3.77 16.46
CA PRO A 119 -11.33 4.67 16.98
C PRO A 119 -12.30 3.92 17.90
N VAL A 120 -12.85 4.63 18.87
CA VAL A 120 -13.91 4.15 19.76
C VAL A 120 -15.24 4.75 19.32
N VAL A 121 -16.29 3.94 19.22
CA VAL A 121 -17.63 4.39 18.79
C VAL A 121 -18.67 4.09 19.86
N GLY A 122 -19.43 5.11 20.26
CA GLY A 122 -20.48 5.02 21.27
C GLY A 122 -21.30 6.30 21.35
N ASP A 123 -22.53 6.22 21.84
CA ASP A 123 -23.42 7.38 22.06
C ASP A 123 -23.57 8.32 20.86
N GLY A 124 -23.58 7.76 19.64
CA GLY A 124 -23.69 8.52 18.39
C GLY A 124 -22.43 9.29 18.00
N ARG A 125 -21.28 8.95 18.58
CA ARG A 125 -20.01 9.65 18.40
C ARG A 125 -18.88 8.69 18.06
N VAL A 126 -17.88 9.21 17.35
CA VAL A 126 -16.59 8.56 17.08
C VAL A 126 -15.51 9.33 17.82
N TYR A 127 -14.75 8.63 18.66
CA TYR A 127 -13.66 9.17 19.46
C TYR A 127 -12.33 8.66 18.93
N THR A 128 -11.35 9.55 18.81
CA THR A 128 -10.02 9.24 18.29
C THR A 128 -8.94 9.89 19.12
N VAL A 129 -7.79 9.23 19.21
CA VAL A 129 -6.55 9.82 19.74
C VAL A 129 -5.49 9.78 18.64
N ALA A 130 -4.92 10.94 18.37
CA ALA A 130 -3.84 11.10 17.40
C ALA A 130 -2.47 10.98 18.09
N PRO A 131 -1.41 10.59 17.35
CA PRO A 131 -0.05 10.45 17.89
C PRO A 131 0.53 11.73 18.48
N ASN A 132 -0.02 12.89 18.11
CA ASN A 132 0.40 14.18 18.62
C ASN A 132 -0.38 14.63 19.88
N GLY A 133 -0.97 13.69 20.63
CA GLY A 133 -1.67 13.99 21.87
C GLY A 133 -3.04 14.67 21.68
N ILE A 134 -3.60 14.69 20.47
CA ILE A 134 -4.92 15.27 20.21
C ILE A 134 -5.99 14.19 20.37
N VAL A 135 -6.93 14.40 21.28
CA VAL A 135 -8.17 13.62 21.39
C VAL A 135 -9.31 14.38 20.74
N SER A 136 -10.08 13.74 19.88
CA SER A 136 -11.19 14.37 19.16
C SER A 136 -12.46 13.52 19.20
N ALA A 137 -13.62 14.19 19.12
CA ALA A 137 -14.91 13.54 18.95
C ALA A 137 -15.67 14.07 17.73
N PHE A 138 -16.26 13.15 16.97
CA PHE A 138 -17.02 13.43 15.76
C PHE A 138 -18.43 12.86 15.84
N ASP A 139 -19.40 13.49 15.18
CA ASP A 139 -20.75 12.93 14.98
C ASP A 139 -20.67 11.70 14.06
N VAL A 140 -21.26 10.57 14.47
CA VAL A 140 -21.15 9.31 13.74
C VAL A 140 -21.84 9.32 12.37
N LYS A 141 -22.84 10.19 12.17
CA LYS A 141 -23.64 10.21 10.95
C LYS A 141 -22.98 11.03 9.84
N ASN A 142 -22.33 12.13 10.19
CA ASN A 142 -21.81 13.09 9.21
C ASN A 142 -20.32 13.42 9.35
N GLY A 143 -19.64 12.96 10.41
CA GLY A 143 -18.23 13.23 10.64
C GLY A 143 -17.92 14.65 11.11
N GLY A 144 -18.93 15.44 11.49
CA GLY A 144 -18.77 16.79 12.00
C GLY A 144 -18.02 16.78 13.33
N SER A 145 -17.00 17.64 13.46
CA SER A 145 -16.25 17.79 14.71
C SER A 145 -17.14 18.35 15.81
N ILE A 146 -17.18 17.67 16.95
CA ILE A 146 -17.93 18.08 18.14
C ILE A 146 -16.99 18.83 19.08
N TRP A 147 -15.83 18.25 19.36
CA TRP A 147 -14.77 18.85 20.17
C TRP A 147 -13.42 18.22 19.86
N SER A 148 -12.37 18.93 20.26
CA SER A 148 -10.99 18.46 20.24
C SER A 148 -10.23 19.03 21.44
N VAL A 149 -9.35 18.22 22.02
CA VAL A 149 -8.52 18.58 23.19
C VAL A 149 -7.13 18.00 23.03
N GLU A 150 -6.12 18.79 23.38
CA GLU A 150 -4.74 18.34 23.50
C GLU A 150 -4.51 17.85 24.94
N ILE A 151 -4.11 16.58 25.09
CA ILE A 151 -3.86 15.96 26.40
C ILE A 151 -2.37 15.84 26.73
N GLU A 152 -1.50 16.00 25.74
CA GLU A 152 -0.06 15.93 25.88
C GLU A 152 0.62 16.74 24.78
N ALA A 153 1.47 17.70 25.17
CA ALA A 153 2.30 18.44 24.22
C ALA A 153 3.59 17.65 23.96
N ILE A 154 3.90 17.38 22.68
CA ILE A 154 5.12 16.63 22.26
C ILE A 154 6.43 17.36 22.64
N THR A 155 6.37 18.53 23.26
CA THR A 155 7.55 19.34 23.58
C THR A 155 8.41 18.79 24.72
N ASP A 156 7.86 17.95 25.60
CA ASP A 156 8.54 17.61 26.88
C ASP A 156 9.15 16.19 26.94
N ASP A 157 8.83 15.27 26.02
CA ASP A 157 9.42 13.92 26.02
C ASP A 157 10.01 13.56 24.64
N PRO A 158 11.33 13.30 24.54
CA PRO A 158 11.88 12.70 23.33
C PRO A 158 11.28 11.30 23.18
N LEU A 159 10.61 11.04 22.05
CA LEU A 159 10.10 9.72 21.70
C LEU A 159 11.19 8.64 21.93
N PRO A 160 10.88 7.49 22.54
CA PRO A 160 11.81 6.38 22.66
C PRO A 160 12.22 5.78 21.31
#